data_AF-A0A9E2PU10-F1
#
_entry.id   AF-A0A9E2PU10-F1
#
_cell.length_a   1.000
_cell.length_b   1.000
_cell.length_c   1.000
_cell.angle_alpha   90.00
_cell.angle_beta   90.00
_cell.angle_gamma   90.00
#
_symmetry.space_group_name_H-M   'P 1'
#
loop_
_entity.id
_entity.type
_entity.pdbx_description
1 polymer ?
#
loop_
_entity_poly.entity_id
_entity_poly.type
_entity_poly.pdbx_seq_one_letter_code
_entity_poly.pdbx_strand_id
1 'polypeptide(L)'
;MSAFVVSDDTINRVVAWINNETVGSNGLTYGRIGRILKGIGHDPDQDNFEVNLGRAMFDLNVLAVNQRYGDGEAEKFRPLDYSFKPATPGSVYQALKSLHCWHYQCAEGDVPETEFYKAFESVIHAIEGGIVSRLPQYEAAQWD
;
A
#
# COMPACT_ATOMS: atom_id res chain seq x y z
N MET A 1 12.94 -0.57 15.07
CA MET A 1 11.88 -1.61 15.13
C MET A 1 12.35 -2.82 14.32
N SER A 2 11.79 -4.00 14.58
CA SER A 2 12.06 -5.24 13.83
C SER A 2 11.15 -5.36 12.60
N ALA A 3 11.62 -6.04 11.55
CA ALA A 3 10.77 -6.39 10.43
C ALA A 3 9.85 -7.58 10.78
N PHE A 4 8.66 -7.68 10.20
CA PHE A 4 7.75 -8.82 10.34
C PHE A 4 6.82 -8.95 9.14
N VAL A 5 6.25 -10.15 8.98
CA VAL A 5 5.22 -10.41 7.97
C VAL A 5 3.87 -9.88 8.48
N VAL A 6 3.28 -8.91 7.78
CA VAL A 6 2.03 -8.26 8.19
C VAL A 6 0.82 -9.20 8.11
N SER A 7 -0.23 -8.87 8.85
CA SER A 7 -1.50 -9.61 8.79
C SER A 7 -2.26 -9.36 7.49
N ASP A 8 -3.13 -10.31 7.11
CA ASP A 8 -4.02 -10.16 5.95
C ASP A 8 -4.84 -8.87 6.06
N ASP A 9 -5.35 -8.57 7.26
CA ASP A 9 -6.14 -7.35 7.53
C ASP A 9 -5.38 -6.06 7.19
N THR A 10 -4.06 -6.04 7.36
CA THR A 10 -3.23 -4.88 7.03
C THR A 10 -3.26 -4.63 5.53
N ILE A 11 -3.03 -5.66 4.73
CA ILE A 11 -3.02 -5.57 3.26
C ILE A 11 -4.45 -5.39 2.72
N ASN A 12 -5.41 -6.18 3.20
CA ASN A 12 -6.80 -6.15 2.75
C ASN A 12 -7.43 -4.77 2.95
N ARG A 13 -7.09 -4.08 4.05
CA ARG A 13 -7.57 -2.70 4.28
C ARG A 13 -7.02 -1.72 3.25
N VAL A 14 -5.73 -1.82 2.92
CA VAL A 14 -5.09 -0.96 1.91
C VAL A 14 -5.70 -1.22 0.54
N VAL A 15 -5.79 -2.49 0.14
CA VAL A 15 -6.33 -2.90 -1.16
C VAL A 15 -7.80 -2.52 -1.29
N ALA A 16 -8.65 -2.80 -0.30
CA ALA A 16 -10.06 -2.45 -0.34
C ALA A 16 -10.28 -0.94 -0.43
N TRP A 17 -9.46 -0.15 0.26
CA TRP A 17 -9.51 1.31 0.14
C TRP A 17 -9.06 1.78 -1.23
N ILE A 18 -7.91 1.31 -1.74
CA ILE A 18 -7.44 1.65 -3.09
C ILE A 18 -8.51 1.33 -4.12
N ASN A 19 -9.07 0.12 -4.11
CA ASN A 19 -10.08 -0.31 -5.04
C ASN A 19 -11.32 0.60 -5.02
N ASN A 20 -11.85 0.90 -3.82
CA ASN A 20 -12.98 1.80 -3.66
C ASN A 20 -12.70 3.20 -4.22
N GLU A 21 -11.47 3.70 -4.03
CA GLU A 21 -11.11 5.03 -4.49
C GLU A 21 -10.68 5.06 -5.96
N THR A 22 -10.25 3.97 -6.58
CA THR A 22 -9.92 3.95 -8.02
C THR A 22 -11.12 3.68 -8.89
N VAL A 23 -12.08 2.88 -8.41
CA VAL A 23 -13.32 2.57 -9.13
C VAL A 23 -14.32 3.73 -8.99
N GLY A 24 -14.59 4.42 -10.10
CA GLY A 24 -15.66 5.44 -10.16
C GLY A 24 -15.31 6.83 -9.63
N SER A 25 -14.05 7.10 -9.28
CA SER A 25 -13.63 8.38 -8.68
C SER A 25 -13.05 9.38 -9.68
N ASN A 26 -13.62 10.58 -9.72
CA ASN A 26 -13.13 11.70 -10.54
C ASN A 26 -12.15 12.65 -9.80
N GLY A 27 -11.70 12.30 -8.59
CA GLY A 27 -10.77 13.14 -7.82
C GLY A 27 -9.33 13.06 -8.32
N LEU A 28 -8.63 14.20 -8.40
CA LEU A 28 -7.25 14.30 -8.90
C LEU A 28 -6.26 13.37 -8.18
N THR A 29 -6.39 13.21 -6.86
CA THR A 29 -5.57 12.30 -6.05
C THR A 29 -5.76 10.84 -6.48
N TYR A 30 -6.98 10.43 -6.75
CA TYR A 30 -7.32 9.04 -6.99
C TYR A 30 -7.05 8.62 -8.45
N GLY A 31 -7.26 9.55 -9.39
CA GLY A 31 -6.76 9.40 -10.76
C GLY A 31 -5.23 9.38 -10.85
N ARG A 32 -4.51 9.93 -9.85
CA ARG A 32 -3.05 9.77 -9.75
C ARG A 32 -2.66 8.37 -9.24
N ILE A 33 -3.33 7.86 -8.21
CA ILE A 33 -3.07 6.51 -7.67
C ILE A 33 -3.31 5.45 -8.77
N GLY A 34 -4.44 5.50 -9.47
CA GLY A 34 -4.71 4.55 -10.56
C GLY A 34 -3.65 4.57 -11.66
N ARG A 35 -3.15 5.75 -12.04
CA ARG A 35 -2.05 5.86 -13.02
C ARG A 35 -0.73 5.28 -12.53
N ILE A 36 -0.40 5.47 -11.24
CA ILE A 36 0.81 4.88 -10.64
C ILE A 36 0.71 3.35 -10.70
N LEU A 37 -0.41 2.79 -10.23
CA LEU A 37 -0.62 1.33 -10.19
C LEU A 37 -0.62 0.72 -11.60
N LYS A 38 -1.28 1.36 -12.56
CA LYS A 38 -1.23 0.93 -13.97
C LYS A 38 0.19 0.97 -14.54
N GLY A 39 1.00 1.96 -14.15
CA GLY A 39 2.40 2.08 -14.56
C GLY A 39 3.29 0.93 -14.12
N ILE A 40 2.92 0.24 -13.03
CA ILE A 40 3.60 -0.96 -12.53
C ILE A 40 2.84 -2.26 -12.84
N GLY A 41 1.89 -2.23 -13.79
CA GLY A 41 1.17 -3.42 -14.25
C GLY A 41 -0.01 -3.86 -13.39
N HIS A 42 -0.44 -3.05 -12.42
CA HIS A 42 -1.62 -3.31 -11.58
C HIS A 42 -2.75 -2.35 -11.95
N ASP A 43 -3.47 -2.65 -13.03
CA ASP A 43 -4.56 -1.81 -13.52
C ASP A 43 -5.83 -2.02 -12.68
N PRO A 44 -6.38 -0.99 -12.00
CA PRO A 44 -7.60 -1.13 -11.21
C PRO A 44 -8.85 -1.55 -11.99
N ASP A 45 -8.83 -1.41 -13.32
CA ASP A 45 -9.95 -1.83 -14.18
C ASP A 45 -9.88 -3.33 -14.57
N GLN A 46 -8.83 -4.05 -14.17
CA GLN A 46 -8.68 -5.48 -14.46
C GLN A 46 -9.45 -6.37 -13.48
N ASP A 47 -9.95 -7.50 -14.00
CA ASP A 47 -10.54 -8.53 -13.17
C ASP A 47 -9.56 -9.03 -12.09
N ASN A 48 -10.08 -9.25 -10.88
CA ASN A 48 -9.30 -9.70 -9.72
C ASN A 48 -8.15 -8.76 -9.32
N PHE A 49 -8.24 -7.47 -9.67
CA PHE A 49 -7.26 -6.45 -9.29
C PHE A 49 -6.88 -6.52 -7.80
N GLU A 50 -7.87 -6.67 -6.92
CA GLU A 50 -7.66 -6.69 -5.46
C GLU A 50 -6.85 -7.91 -5.02
N VAL A 51 -7.14 -9.07 -5.61
CA VAL A 51 -6.44 -10.32 -5.31
C VAL A 51 -4.99 -10.22 -5.77
N ASN A 52 -4.77 -9.71 -6.98
CA ASN A 52 -3.44 -9.60 -7.58
C ASN A 52 -2.58 -8.56 -6.86
N LEU A 53 -3.13 -7.39 -6.55
CA LEU A 53 -2.44 -6.34 -5.80
C LEU A 53 -2.10 -6.82 -4.39
N GLY A 54 -3.06 -7.42 -3.69
CA GLY A 54 -2.87 -7.94 -2.35
C GLY A 54 -1.78 -9.01 -2.29
N ARG A 55 -1.76 -9.93 -3.26
CA ARG A 55 -0.70 -10.95 -3.37
C ARG A 55 0.67 -10.31 -3.58
N ALA A 56 0.79 -9.37 -4.53
CA ALA A 56 2.06 -8.69 -4.79
C ALA A 56 2.58 -7.93 -3.56
N MET A 57 1.68 -7.26 -2.83
CA MET A 57 2.03 -6.61 -1.56
C MET A 57 2.54 -7.61 -0.51
N PHE A 58 1.87 -8.76 -0.38
CA PHE A 58 2.27 -9.80 0.56
C PHE A 58 3.64 -10.39 0.20
N ASP A 59 3.84 -10.74 -1.06
CA ASP A 59 5.07 -11.35 -1.55
C ASP A 59 6.26 -10.42 -1.35
N LEU A 60 6.09 -9.11 -1.55
CA LEU A 60 7.15 -8.13 -1.28
C LEU A 60 7.52 -8.05 0.20
N ASN A 61 6.54 -8.11 1.11
CA ASN A 61 6.81 -8.10 2.54
C ASN A 61 7.50 -9.39 3.00
N VAL A 62 7.10 -10.54 2.46
CA VAL A 62 7.80 -11.82 2.69
C VAL A 62 9.24 -11.74 2.21
N LEU A 63 9.48 -11.19 1.01
CA LEU A 63 10.82 -10.97 0.48
C LEU A 63 11.67 -10.11 1.40
N ALA A 64 11.15 -8.97 1.87
CA ALA A 64 11.87 -8.09 2.78
C ALA A 64 12.27 -8.79 4.09
N VAL A 65 11.34 -9.53 4.69
CA VAL A 65 11.60 -10.27 5.94
C VAL A 65 12.66 -11.36 5.72
N ASN A 66 12.60 -12.09 4.60
CA ASN A 66 13.61 -13.08 4.26
C ASN A 66 14.99 -12.44 4.00
N GLN A 67 15.05 -11.29 3.33
CA GLN A 67 16.32 -10.60 3.12
C GLN A 67 16.94 -10.11 4.43
N ARG A 68 16.14 -9.73 5.42
CA ARG A 68 16.63 -9.30 6.73
C ARG A 68 17.15 -10.44 7.59
N TYR A 69 16.40 -11.54 7.66
CA TYR A 69 16.64 -12.59 8.66
C TYR A 69 17.23 -13.88 8.07
N GLY A 70 17.10 -14.09 6.76
CA GLY A 70 17.48 -15.31 6.06
C GLY A 70 16.30 -15.94 5.30
N ASP A 71 16.62 -16.71 4.27
CA ASP A 71 15.62 -17.40 3.44
C ASP A 71 14.75 -18.35 4.29
N GLY A 72 13.43 -18.21 4.15
CA GLY A 72 12.43 -19.00 4.86
C GLY A 72 12.07 -18.48 6.26
N GLU A 73 12.75 -17.46 6.78
CA GLU A 73 12.46 -16.92 8.11
C GLU A 73 11.08 -16.23 8.19
N ALA A 74 10.54 -15.76 7.06
CA ALA A 74 9.20 -15.18 6.99
C ALA A 74 8.11 -16.14 7.53
N GLU A 75 8.24 -17.46 7.30
CA GLU A 75 7.28 -18.47 7.78
C GLU A 75 7.18 -18.53 9.31
N LYS A 76 8.22 -18.07 10.03
CA LYS A 76 8.23 -18.06 11.50
C LYS A 76 7.34 -16.97 12.09
N PHE A 77 7.00 -15.94 11.32
CA PHE A 77 6.11 -14.86 11.76
C PHE A 77 4.64 -15.25 11.62
N ARG A 78 4.29 -15.93 10.53
CA ARG A 78 2.96 -16.50 10.26
C ARG A 78 3.00 -17.43 9.04
N PRO A 79 1.97 -18.28 8.85
CA PRO A 79 1.79 -19.00 7.59
C PRO A 79 1.77 -18.06 6.39
N LEU A 80 2.38 -18.49 5.28
CA LEU A 80 2.48 -17.73 4.02
C LEU A 80 1.27 -17.99 3.12
N ASP A 81 0.09 -17.91 3.71
CA ASP A 81 -1.20 -18.32 3.13
C ASP A 81 -2.12 -17.12 2.83
N TYR A 82 -1.53 -15.95 2.56
CA TYR A 82 -2.28 -14.71 2.34
C TYR A 82 -3.47 -14.93 1.40
N SER A 83 -4.63 -14.41 1.79
CA SER A 83 -5.82 -14.41 0.96
C SER A 83 -6.51 -13.05 1.05
N PHE A 84 -6.80 -12.47 -0.12
CA PHE A 84 -7.64 -11.28 -0.14
C PHE A 84 -9.05 -11.65 0.31
N LYS A 85 -9.53 -10.93 1.33
CA LYS A 85 -10.91 -10.99 1.79
C LYS A 85 -11.51 -9.61 1.65
N PRO A 86 -12.64 -9.46 0.94
CA PRO A 86 -13.33 -8.18 0.86
C PRO A 86 -13.54 -7.62 2.27
N ALA A 87 -13.02 -6.42 2.50
CA ALA A 87 -13.17 -5.70 3.74
C ALA A 87 -13.92 -4.40 3.45
N THR A 88 -14.75 -3.96 4.40
CA THR A 88 -15.33 -2.62 4.34
C THR A 88 -14.18 -1.60 4.26
N PRO A 89 -14.16 -0.70 3.26
CA PRO A 89 -13.13 0.32 3.17
C PRO A 89 -13.13 1.15 4.45
N GLY A 90 -12.00 1.15 5.17
CA GLY A 90 -11.82 1.99 6.33
C GLY A 90 -11.68 3.47 5.94
N SER A 91 -11.50 4.34 6.94
CA SER A 91 -11.13 5.74 6.65
C SER A 91 -9.79 5.82 5.91
N VAL A 92 -9.58 6.90 5.15
CA VAL A 92 -8.28 7.20 4.51
C VAL A 92 -7.11 7.18 5.51
N TYR A 93 -7.34 7.62 6.75
CA TYR A 93 -6.34 7.60 7.81
C TYR A 93 -5.98 6.18 8.24
N GLN A 94 -6.96 5.29 8.36
CA GLN A 94 -6.70 3.88 8.67
C GLN A 94 -5.98 3.18 7.52
N ALA A 95 -6.36 3.45 6.27
CA ALA A 95 -5.67 2.94 5.10
C ALA A 95 -4.21 3.42 5.06
N LEU A 96 -3.98 4.72 5.28
CA LEU A 96 -2.64 5.31 5.31
C LEU A 96 -1.77 4.74 6.44
N LYS A 97 -2.31 4.55 7.65
CA LYS A 97 -1.56 3.91 8.75
C LYS A 97 -1.19 2.45 8.43
N SER A 98 -2.12 1.70 7.85
CA SER A 98 -1.83 0.33 7.39
C SER A 98 -0.78 0.31 6.28
N LEU A 99 -0.85 1.26 5.35
CA LEU A 99 0.09 1.37 4.25
C LEU A 99 1.49 1.77 4.73
N HIS A 100 1.62 2.72 5.65
CA HIS A 100 2.90 3.05 6.27
C HIS A 100 3.51 1.85 7.03
N CYS A 101 2.68 1.10 7.75
CA CYS A 101 3.13 -0.11 8.44
C CYS A 101 3.73 -1.09 7.42
N TRP A 102 2.96 -1.47 6.41
CA TRP A 102 3.41 -2.39 5.37
C TRP A 102 4.67 -1.88 4.65
N HIS A 103 4.71 -0.61 4.26
CA HIS A 103 5.85 -0.01 3.55
C HIS A 103 7.12 -0.01 4.41
N TYR A 104 7.00 0.30 5.70
CA TYR A 104 8.11 0.19 6.65
C TYR A 104 8.59 -1.26 6.79
N GLN A 105 7.67 -2.23 6.87
CA GLN A 105 8.03 -3.65 6.96
C GLN A 105 8.68 -4.19 5.67
N CYS A 106 8.54 -3.49 4.55
CA CYS A 106 9.19 -3.82 3.28
C CYS A 106 10.56 -3.15 3.12
N ALA A 107 11.04 -2.33 4.07
CA ALA A 107 12.23 -1.50 3.89
C ALA A 107 13.58 -2.22 4.14
N GLU A 108 13.67 -3.51 3.80
CA GLU A 108 14.82 -4.37 4.12
C GLU A 108 15.56 -4.82 2.86
N GLY A 109 16.89 -4.98 2.99
CA GLY A 109 17.77 -5.42 1.90
C GLY A 109 17.62 -4.55 0.64
N ASP A 110 17.41 -5.20 -0.51
CA ASP A 110 17.25 -4.58 -1.81
C ASP A 110 15.78 -4.29 -2.17
N VAL A 111 14.82 -4.63 -1.30
CA VAL A 111 13.40 -4.35 -1.56
C VAL A 111 13.10 -2.88 -1.82
N PRO A 112 13.71 -1.90 -1.12
CA PRO A 112 13.55 -0.47 -1.42
C PRO A 112 13.91 -0.09 -2.86
N GLU A 113 14.76 -0.87 -3.53
CA GLU A 113 15.17 -0.59 -4.90
C GLU A 113 14.16 -1.03 -5.96
N THR A 114 13.20 -1.87 -5.59
CA THR A 114 12.17 -2.39 -6.49
C THR A 114 11.22 -1.29 -6.96
N GLU A 115 10.74 -1.40 -8.21
CA GLU A 115 9.76 -0.47 -8.77
C GLU A 115 8.44 -0.48 -7.99
N PHE A 116 8.02 -1.66 -7.50
CA PHE A 116 6.79 -1.81 -6.73
C PHE A 116 6.86 -1.05 -5.39
N TYR A 117 7.98 -1.14 -4.67
CA TYR A 117 8.18 -0.39 -3.42
C TYR A 117 8.10 1.13 -3.67
N LYS A 118 8.89 1.63 -4.62
CA LYS A 118 8.95 3.06 -5.00
C LYS A 118 7.60 3.59 -5.50
N ALA A 119 6.83 2.77 -6.21
CA ALA A 119 5.49 3.13 -6.63
C ALA A 119 4.55 3.32 -5.43
N PHE A 120 4.63 2.45 -4.42
CA PHE A 120 3.82 2.60 -3.22
C PHE A 120 4.27 3.77 -2.32
N GLU A 121 5.55 4.14 -2.32
CA GLU A 121 6.00 5.42 -1.74
C GLU A 121 5.28 6.61 -2.42
N SER A 122 5.17 6.57 -3.75
CA SER A 122 4.42 7.58 -4.51
C SER A 122 2.91 7.56 -4.21
N VAL A 123 2.33 6.39 -3.95
CA VAL A 123 0.94 6.25 -3.50
C VAL A 123 0.76 6.87 -2.11
N ILE A 124 1.67 6.59 -1.16
CA ILE A 124 1.67 7.21 0.18
C ILE A 124 1.65 8.72 0.05
N HIS A 125 2.58 9.31 -0.72
CA HIS A 125 2.66 10.75 -0.91
C HIS A 125 1.44 11.35 -1.59
N ALA A 126 0.80 10.63 -2.52
CA ALA A 126 -0.45 11.08 -3.13
C ALA A 126 -1.57 11.16 -2.08
N ILE A 127 -1.69 10.15 -1.20
CA ILE A 127 -2.68 10.13 -0.13
C ILE A 127 -2.39 11.25 0.89
N GLU A 128 -1.14 11.36 1.36
CA GLU A 128 -0.71 12.41 2.29
C GLU A 128 -0.99 13.80 1.73
N GLY A 129 -0.61 14.06 0.47
CA GLY A 129 -0.91 15.33 -0.19
C GLY A 129 -2.42 15.58 -0.31
N GLY A 130 -3.22 14.55 -0.57
CA GLY A 130 -4.68 14.64 -0.56
C GLY A 130 -5.29 14.94 0.81
N ILE A 131 -4.66 14.47 1.89
CA ILE A 131 -5.07 14.81 3.27
C ILE A 131 -4.65 16.23 3.61
N VAL A 132 -3.37 16.56 3.42
CA VAL A 132 -2.78 17.88 3.78
C VAL A 132 -3.49 19.00 3.04
N SER A 133 -3.75 18.85 1.74
CA SER A 133 -4.45 19.87 0.94
C SER A 133 -5.89 20.16 1.39
N ARG A 134 -6.49 19.30 2.21
CA ARG A 134 -7.84 19.47 2.78
C ARG A 134 -7.80 19.99 4.22
N LEU A 135 -6.62 20.21 4.81
CA LEU A 135 -6.51 20.77 6.14
C LEU A 135 -6.82 22.27 6.10
N PRO A 136 -7.73 22.77 6.96
CA PRO A 136 -8.01 24.21 7.03
C PRO A 136 -6.75 25.05 7.30
N GLN A 137 -5.81 24.50 8.05
CA GLN A 137 -4.52 25.13 8.33
C GLN A 137 -3.65 25.26 7.09
N TYR A 138 -3.72 24.29 6.17
CA TYR A 138 -2.97 24.36 4.91
C TYR A 138 -3.59 25.38 3.96
N GLU A 139 -4.92 25.44 3.88
CA GLU A 139 -5.64 26.47 3.09
C GLU A 139 -5.39 27.89 3.62
N ALA A 140 -5.32 28.05 4.94
CA ALA A 140 -5.06 29.34 5.57
C ALA A 140 -3.59 29.76 5.58
N ALA A 141 -2.67 28.85 5.25
CA ALA A 141 -1.23 29.16 5.22
C ALA A 141 -0.92 30.12 4.07
N GLN A 142 -0.22 31.22 4.37
CA GLN A 142 0.29 32.12 3.34
C GLN A 142 1.53 31.50 2.69
N TRP A 143 1.70 31.76 1.39
CA TRP A 143 2.92 31.37 0.68
C TRP A 143 4.15 32.13 1.20
N ASP A 144 3.95 33.39 1.60
CA ASP A 144 4.93 34.32 2.19
C ASP A 144 4.29 35.15 3.31
#